data_AF-A0A661FB88-F1
#
_entry.id   AF-A0A661FB88-F1
#
_cell.length_a   1.000
_cell.length_b   1.000
_cell.length_c   1.000
_cell.angle_alpha   90.00
_cell.angle_beta   90.00
_cell.angle_gamma   90.00
#
_symmetry.space_group_name_H-M   'P 1'
#
loop_
_entity.id
_entity.type
_entity.pdbx_description
1 polymer ?
#
loop_
_entity_poly.entity_id
_entity_poly.type
_entity_poly.pdbx_seq_one_letter_code
_entity_poly.pdbx_strand_id
1 'polypeptide(L)'
;MDALAINPENTGALEIIAVSYENLGLKDKALDNFEKLYLETDDFQTLYRMAFLQYDLEKYLQCSTNIDILMQAPEAAEATASYTFEEEEKEFSIKVPLINLKGLVNVAQGNNDLARQNFEEALQLAPDFILAQQNLDDLNK
;
A
#
# COMPACT_ATOMS: atom_id res chain seq x y z
N MET A 1 -25.42 -16.41 9.64
CA MET A 1 -24.60 -17.42 10.33
C MET A 1 -23.23 -16.78 10.49
N ASP A 2 -22.88 -16.36 11.71
CA ASP A 2 -21.62 -15.66 11.99
C ASP A 2 -20.45 -16.63 11.83
N ALA A 3 -19.72 -16.56 10.71
CA ALA A 3 -18.54 -17.40 10.48
C ALA A 3 -17.44 -17.15 11.53
N LEU A 4 -17.39 -15.94 12.11
CA LEU A 4 -16.47 -15.57 13.18
C LEU A 4 -16.77 -16.24 14.52
N ALA A 5 -18.01 -16.73 14.74
CA ALA A 5 -18.37 -17.39 15.99
C ALA A 5 -17.81 -18.83 16.09
N ILE A 6 -17.26 -19.38 15.01
CA ILE A 6 -16.88 -20.79 14.91
C ILE A 6 -15.35 -20.97 14.82
N ASN A 7 -14.59 -20.01 14.29
CA ASN A 7 -13.13 -19.99 14.43
C ASN A 7 -12.57 -18.57 14.17
N PRO A 8 -12.07 -17.85 15.20
CA PRO A 8 -11.50 -16.51 15.04
C PRO A 8 -10.26 -16.44 14.13
N GLU A 9 -9.59 -17.58 13.91
CA GLU A 9 -8.35 -17.73 13.13
C GLU A 9 -8.62 -18.26 11.70
N ASN A 10 -9.86 -18.22 11.22
CA ASN A 10 -10.14 -18.59 9.83
C ASN A 10 -9.64 -17.48 8.90
N THR A 11 -8.43 -17.64 8.38
CA THR A 11 -7.75 -16.69 7.48
C THR A 11 -8.59 -16.32 6.26
N GLY A 12 -9.32 -17.27 5.66
CA GLY A 12 -10.24 -16.98 4.55
C GLY A 12 -11.42 -16.10 4.96
N ALA A 13 -11.95 -16.27 6.18
CA ALA A 13 -13.00 -15.39 6.70
C ALA A 13 -12.45 -13.98 6.99
N LEU A 14 -11.24 -13.88 7.56
CA LEU A 14 -10.57 -12.61 7.81
C LEU A 14 -10.34 -11.84 6.52
N GLU A 15 -9.86 -12.50 5.47
CA GLU A 15 -9.66 -11.89 4.15
C GLU A 15 -10.97 -11.35 3.56
N ILE A 16 -12.03 -12.17 3.54
CA ILE A 16 -13.35 -11.77 3.01
C ILE A 16 -13.87 -10.54 3.75
N ILE A 17 -13.76 -10.52 5.09
CA ILE A 17 -14.23 -9.41 5.92
C ILE A 17 -13.39 -8.16 5.65
N ALA A 18 -12.07 -8.28 5.61
CA ALA A 18 -11.17 -7.16 5.39
C ALA A 18 -11.41 -6.50 4.03
N VAL A 19 -11.49 -7.31 2.96
CA VAL A 19 -11.82 -6.85 1.60
C VAL A 19 -13.22 -6.20 1.57
N SER A 20 -14.19 -6.78 2.26
CA SER A 20 -15.55 -6.22 2.32
C SER A 20 -15.56 -4.84 3.00
N TYR A 21 -14.81 -4.66 4.09
CA TYR A 21 -14.69 -3.35 4.74
C TYR A 21 -13.95 -2.34 3.88
N GLU A 22 -12.90 -2.74 3.17
CA GLU A 22 -12.17 -1.86 2.26
C GLU A 22 -13.08 -1.37 1.12
N ASN A 23 -13.83 -2.28 0.50
CA ASN A 23 -14.80 -1.93 -0.56
C ASN A 23 -15.93 -1.01 -0.07
N LEU A 24 -16.26 -1.06 1.23
CA LEU A 24 -17.23 -0.16 1.86
C LEU A 24 -16.61 1.17 2.32
N GLY A 25 -15.30 1.38 2.11
CA GLY A 25 -14.56 2.55 2.58
C GLY A 25 -14.37 2.61 4.10
N LEU A 26 -14.65 1.51 4.82
CA LEU A 26 -14.48 1.40 6.27
C LEU A 26 -13.02 1.04 6.60
N LYS A 27 -12.10 1.95 6.25
CA LYS A 27 -10.65 1.72 6.24
C LYS A 27 -10.08 1.24 7.58
N ASP A 28 -10.52 1.81 8.71
CA ASP A 28 -10.08 1.35 10.04
C ASP A 28 -10.42 -0.12 10.28
N LYS A 29 -11.66 -0.52 9.96
CA LYS A 29 -12.12 -1.91 10.12
C LYS A 29 -11.43 -2.85 9.14
N ALA A 30 -11.14 -2.37 7.93
CA ALA A 30 -10.37 -3.13 6.96
C ALA A 30 -8.97 -3.42 7.51
N LEU A 31 -8.28 -2.37 7.97
CA LEU A 31 -6.94 -2.48 8.54
C LEU A 31 -6.91 -3.43 9.76
N ASP A 32 -7.86 -3.32 10.70
CA ASP A 32 -7.93 -4.21 11.87
C ASP A 32 -8.04 -5.70 11.49
N ASN A 33 -8.70 -6.03 10.36
CA ASN A 33 -8.83 -7.42 9.90
C ASN A 33 -7.62 -7.87 9.07
N PHE A 34 -7.01 -6.98 8.29
CA PHE A 34 -5.76 -7.28 7.61
C PHE A 34 -4.60 -7.48 8.58
N GLU A 35 -4.52 -6.71 9.67
CA GLU A 35 -3.51 -6.90 10.71
C GLU A 35 -3.63 -8.30 11.34
N LYS A 36 -4.85 -8.75 11.65
CA LYS A 36 -5.08 -10.12 12.14
C LYS A 36 -4.71 -11.16 11.10
N LEU A 37 -5.09 -10.95 9.85
CA LEU A 37 -4.75 -11.87 8.76
C LEU A 37 -3.23 -12.00 8.63
N TYR A 38 -2.51 -10.88 8.60
CA TYR A 38 -1.06 -10.84 8.47
C TYR A 38 -0.35 -11.54 9.65
N LEU A 39 -0.84 -11.38 10.88
CA LEU A 39 -0.28 -12.08 12.05
C LEU A 39 -0.36 -13.62 11.92
N GLU A 40 -1.38 -14.14 11.22
CA GLU A 40 -1.57 -15.58 11.03
C GLU A 40 -0.86 -16.12 9.78
N THR A 41 -0.68 -15.29 8.75
CA THR A 41 -0.21 -15.75 7.44
C THR A 41 1.19 -15.29 7.06
N ASP A 42 1.68 -14.19 7.65
CA ASP A 42 2.84 -13.44 7.18
C ASP A 42 2.75 -13.11 5.67
N ASP A 43 1.53 -12.94 5.17
CA ASP A 43 1.28 -12.79 3.74
C ASP A 43 1.71 -11.41 3.22
N PHE A 44 2.62 -11.45 2.26
CA PHE A 44 3.21 -10.29 1.63
C PHE A 44 2.17 -9.35 0.98
N GLN A 45 1.14 -9.91 0.33
CA GLN A 45 0.09 -9.13 -0.34
C GLN A 45 -0.80 -8.41 0.68
N THR A 46 -1.07 -9.04 1.82
CA THR A 46 -1.77 -8.45 2.95
C THR A 46 -0.99 -7.27 3.51
N LEU A 47 0.31 -7.42 3.73
CA LEU A 47 1.18 -6.33 4.19
C LEU A 47 1.23 -5.15 3.21
N TYR A 48 1.25 -5.44 1.91
CA TYR A 48 1.17 -4.42 0.86
C TYR A 48 -0.10 -3.57 0.99
N ARG A 49 -1.27 -4.20 1.10
CA ARG A 49 -2.56 -3.49 1.28
C ARG A 49 -2.61 -2.68 2.58
N MET A 50 -2.08 -3.24 3.67
CA MET A 50 -1.99 -2.55 4.96
C MET A 50 -1.21 -1.24 4.84
N ALA A 51 -0.11 -1.20 4.08
CA ALA A 51 0.69 0.02 3.93
C ALA A 51 -0.11 1.19 3.33
N PHE A 52 -0.94 0.93 2.31
CA PHE A 52 -1.81 1.95 1.72
C PHE A 52 -2.93 2.39 2.68
N LEU A 53 -3.58 1.45 3.35
CA LEU A 53 -4.60 1.77 4.36
C LEU A 53 -4.02 2.59 5.52
N GLN A 54 -2.79 2.28 5.95
CA GLN A 54 -2.09 3.03 7.00
C GLN A 54 -1.78 4.45 6.57
N TYR A 55 -1.38 4.69 5.31
CA TYR A 55 -1.22 6.05 4.80
C TYR A 55 -2.56 6.81 4.81
N ASP A 56 -3.62 6.18 4.30
CA ASP A 56 -4.96 6.77 4.24
C ASP A 56 -5.56 7.10 5.62
N LEU A 57 -5.12 6.37 6.64
CA LEU A 57 -5.51 6.57 8.04
C LEU A 57 -4.50 7.43 8.82
N GLU A 58 -3.58 8.10 8.12
CA GLU A 58 -2.53 8.97 8.68
C GLU A 58 -1.60 8.26 9.67
N LYS A 59 -1.53 6.92 9.63
CA LYS A 59 -0.64 6.08 10.45
C LYS A 59 0.76 6.02 9.83
N TYR A 60 1.36 7.18 9.57
CA TYR A 60 2.57 7.34 8.76
C TYR A 60 3.78 6.56 9.26
N LEU A 61 3.96 6.43 10.58
CA LEU A 61 5.06 5.63 11.15
C LEU A 61 4.93 4.14 10.81
N GLN A 62 3.71 3.60 10.92
CA GLN A 62 3.43 2.20 10.59
C GLN A 62 3.56 1.97 9.09
N CYS A 63 3.01 2.89 8.29
CA CYS A 63 3.13 2.88 6.84
C CYS A 63 4.61 2.84 6.40
N SER A 64 5.44 3.78 6.88
CA SER A 64 6.88 3.80 6.56
C SER A 64 7.59 2.52 6.97
N THR A 65 7.29 1.98 8.15
CA THR A 65 7.88 0.72 8.62
C THR A 65 7.54 -0.44 7.69
N ASN A 66 6.26 -0.55 7.30
CA ASN A 66 5.81 -1.62 6.42
C ASN A 66 6.33 -1.47 4.98
N ILE A 67 6.45 -0.24 4.47
CA ILE A 67 7.14 0.02 3.20
C ILE A 67 8.57 -0.51 3.24
N ASP A 68 9.33 -0.21 4.30
CA ASP A 68 10.73 -0.66 4.41
C ASP A 68 10.84 -2.19 4.50
N ILE A 69 9.90 -2.86 5.17
CA ILE A 69 9.80 -4.34 5.20
C ILE A 69 9.51 -4.87 3.79
N LEU A 70 8.47 -4.35 3.12
CA LEU A 70 8.07 -4.77 1.78
C LEU A 70 9.20 -4.60 0.77
N MET A 71 9.96 -3.51 0.84
CA MET A 71 11.08 -3.23 -0.06
C MET A 71 12.27 -4.20 0.13
N GLN A 72 12.37 -4.84 1.29
CA GLN A 72 13.42 -5.83 1.61
C GLN A 72 12.99 -7.27 1.35
N ALA A 73 11.69 -7.51 1.16
CA ALA A 73 11.15 -8.84 0.92
C ALA A 73 11.61 -9.39 -0.44
N PRO A 74 12.01 -10.67 -0.54
CA PRO A 74 12.41 -11.27 -1.81
C PRO A 74 11.28 -11.26 -2.85
N GLU A 75 10.02 -11.38 -2.42
CA GLU A 75 8.81 -11.33 -3.25
C GLU A 75 8.71 -10.02 -4.04
N ALA A 76 9.22 -8.92 -3.47
CA ALA A 76 9.19 -7.60 -4.12
C ALA A 76 10.04 -7.51 -5.38
N ALA A 77 10.97 -8.45 -5.60
CA ALA A 77 11.76 -8.50 -6.81
C ALA A 77 10.95 -8.92 -8.05
N GLU A 78 9.91 -9.74 -7.86
CA GLU A 78 9.13 -10.33 -8.95
C GLU A 78 7.67 -9.86 -8.97
N ALA A 79 7.15 -9.32 -7.86
CA ALA A 79 5.77 -8.90 -7.77
C ALA A 79 5.47 -7.65 -8.62
N THR A 80 4.31 -7.68 -9.28
CA THR A 80 3.71 -6.54 -9.99
C THR A 80 2.37 -6.16 -9.37
N ALA A 81 1.97 -4.91 -9.58
CA ALA A 81 0.64 -4.39 -9.28
C ALA A 81 0.06 -3.77 -10.54
N SER A 82 -1.21 -4.10 -10.81
CA SER A 82 -1.96 -3.55 -11.94
C SER A 82 -2.60 -2.21 -11.55
N TYR A 83 -2.46 -1.22 -12.43
CA TYR A 83 -3.06 0.09 -12.34
C TYR A 83 -3.79 0.40 -13.65
N THR A 84 -5.00 0.93 -13.55
CA THR A 84 -5.76 1.39 -14.72
C THR A 84 -5.71 2.90 -14.82
N PHE A 85 -5.21 3.40 -15.95
CA PHE A 85 -5.19 4.82 -16.29
C PHE A 85 -5.92 5.04 -17.61
N GLU A 86 -6.95 5.89 -17.64
CA GLU A 86 -7.69 6.25 -18.86
C GLU A 86 -8.06 5.04 -19.76
N GLU A 87 -8.59 3.97 -19.14
CA GLU A 87 -8.96 2.70 -19.80
C GLU A 87 -7.80 1.78 -20.23
N GLU A 88 -6.54 2.19 -20.02
CA GLU A 88 -5.35 1.35 -20.21
C GLU A 88 -4.95 0.70 -18.88
N GLU A 89 -4.89 -0.63 -18.87
CA GLU A 89 -4.33 -1.39 -17.76
C GLU A 89 -2.82 -1.55 -17.94
N LYS A 90 -2.05 -1.17 -16.92
CA LYS A 90 -0.60 -1.29 -16.90
C LYS A 90 -0.15 -1.99 -15.63
N GLU A 91 0.83 -2.86 -15.76
CA GLU A 91 1.50 -3.48 -14.62
C GLU A 91 2.81 -2.76 -14.32
N PHE A 92 3.04 -2.49 -13.04
CA PHE A 92 4.29 -1.94 -12.54
C PHE A 92 4.87 -2.90 -11.51
N SER A 93 6.19 -2.98 -11.42
CA SER A 93 6.82 -3.57 -10.23
C SER A 93 6.25 -2.88 -8.99
N ILE A 94 5.89 -3.64 -7.96
CA ILE A 94 5.32 -3.08 -6.73
C ILE A 94 6.24 -2.07 -6.04
N LYS A 95 7.55 -2.07 -6.37
CA LYS A 95 8.50 -1.09 -5.85
C LYS A 95 8.13 0.32 -6.27
N VAL A 96 7.60 0.50 -7.47
CA VAL A 96 7.19 1.80 -8.02
C VAL A 96 6.11 2.44 -7.13
N PRO A 97 4.94 1.81 -6.88
CA PRO A 97 3.93 2.40 -6.03
C PRO A 97 4.36 2.47 -4.55
N LEU A 98 5.22 1.58 -4.05
CA LEU A 98 5.75 1.68 -2.68
C LEU A 98 6.69 2.87 -2.47
N ILE A 99 7.60 3.11 -3.42
CA ILE A 99 8.48 4.28 -3.42
C ILE A 99 7.63 5.56 -3.54
N ASN A 100 6.63 5.58 -4.43
CA ASN A 100 5.69 6.69 -4.52
C ASN A 100 4.92 6.92 -3.20
N LEU A 101 4.47 5.85 -2.54
CA LEU A 101 3.81 5.93 -1.23
C LEU A 101 4.76 6.49 -0.16
N LYS A 102 6.04 6.13 -0.18
CA LYS A 102 7.07 6.69 0.70
C LYS A 102 7.27 8.19 0.44
N GLY A 103 7.16 8.63 -0.81
CA GLY A 103 7.13 10.04 -1.17
C GLY A 103 5.97 10.77 -0.51
N LEU A 104 4.75 10.22 -0.62
CA LEU A 104 3.55 10.76 0.02
C LEU A 104 3.66 10.84 1.55
N VAL A 105 4.20 9.81 2.20
CA VAL A 105 4.49 9.83 3.64
C VAL A 105 5.44 10.98 3.99
N ASN A 106 6.49 11.19 3.20
CA ASN A 106 7.42 12.30 3.42
C ASN A 106 6.77 13.67 3.23
N VAL A 107 5.85 13.83 2.26
CA VAL A 107 5.05 15.06 2.13
C VAL A 107 4.25 15.31 3.39
N ALA A 108 3.54 14.30 3.89
CA ALA A 108 2.72 14.43 5.11
C ALA A 108 3.55 14.79 6.36
N GLN A 109 4.82 14.41 6.38
CA GLN A 109 5.76 14.71 7.46
C GLN A 109 6.54 16.03 7.26
N GLY A 110 6.30 16.76 6.16
CA GLY A 110 6.99 18.00 5.83
C GLY A 110 8.41 17.81 5.28
N ASN A 111 8.80 16.58 4.94
CA ASN A 111 10.11 16.22 4.42
C ASN A 111 10.16 16.32 2.89
N ASN A 112 9.89 17.52 2.35
CA ASN A 112 9.67 17.70 0.91
C ASN A 112 10.88 17.32 0.04
N ASP A 113 12.11 17.51 0.52
CA ASP A 113 13.31 17.08 -0.22
C ASP A 113 13.37 15.57 -0.38
N LEU A 114 13.04 14.81 0.67
CA LEU A 114 12.94 13.36 0.61
C LEU A 114 11.75 12.93 -0.24
N ALA A 115 10.60 13.62 -0.13
CA ALA A 115 9.44 13.31 -0.95
C ALA A 115 9.76 13.40 -2.45
N ARG A 116 10.42 14.49 -2.86
CA ARG A 116 10.91 14.69 -4.23
C ARG A 116 11.80 13.54 -4.69
N GLN A 117 12.80 13.18 -3.89
CA GLN A 117 13.71 12.08 -4.23
C GLN A 117 12.96 10.77 -4.45
N ASN A 118 11.97 10.45 -3.61
CA ASN A 118 11.16 9.24 -3.78
C ASN A 118 10.32 9.31 -5.07
N PHE A 119 9.65 10.43 -5.37
CA PHE A 119 8.88 10.53 -6.61
C PHE A 119 9.78 10.42 -7.86
N GLU A 120 10.95 11.05 -7.85
CA GLU A 120 11.94 10.95 -8.92
C GLU A 120 12.48 9.52 -9.07
N GLU A 121 12.72 8.80 -7.97
CA GLU A 121 13.13 7.39 -7.99
C GLU A 121 12.04 6.48 -8.59
N ALA A 122 10.77 6.69 -8.20
CA ALA A 122 9.64 5.96 -8.78
C ALA A 122 9.56 6.18 -10.30
N LEU A 123 9.78 7.42 -10.76
CA LEU A 123 9.77 7.77 -12.18
C LEU A 123 11.02 7.30 -12.94
N GLN A 124 12.14 7.11 -12.26
CA GLN A 124 13.31 6.48 -12.86
C GLN A 124 13.04 5.01 -13.18
N LEU A 125 12.29 4.32 -12.31
CA LEU A 125 11.89 2.93 -12.51
C LEU A 125 10.75 2.78 -13.52
N ALA A 126 9.77 3.68 -13.47
CA ALA A 126 8.62 3.69 -14.36
C ALA A 126 8.28 5.13 -14.78
N PRO A 127 8.88 5.63 -15.88
CA PRO A 127 8.67 7.00 -16.32
C PRO A 127 7.23 7.34 -16.65
N ASP A 128 6.38 6.35 -16.93
CA ASP A 128 4.97 6.49 -17.26
C ASP A 128 4.03 6.23 -16.07
N PHE A 129 4.55 6.12 -14.84
CA PHE A 129 3.74 6.00 -13.64
C PHE A 129 3.12 7.35 -13.25
N ILE A 130 1.91 7.59 -13.75
CA ILE A 130 1.21 8.88 -13.69
C ILE A 130 1.07 9.42 -12.26
N LEU A 131 0.85 8.55 -11.27
CA LEU A 131 0.69 9.00 -9.87
C LEU A 131 1.94 9.69 -9.32
N ALA A 132 3.14 9.21 -9.65
CA ALA A 132 4.38 9.85 -9.20
C ALA A 132 4.65 11.17 -9.94
N GLN A 133 4.27 11.27 -11.22
CA GLN A 133 4.33 12.54 -11.96
C GLN A 133 3.45 13.59 -11.30
N GLN A 134 2.19 13.24 -11.02
CA GLN A 134 1.22 14.13 -10.37
C GLN A 134 1.69 14.56 -8.99
N ASN A 135 2.17 13.63 -8.17
CA ASN A 135 2.67 13.93 -6.83
C ASN A 135 3.90 14.86 -6.86
N LEU A 136 4.82 14.65 -7.81
CA LEU A 136 5.98 15.51 -7.98
C LEU A 136 5.58 16.92 -8.44
N ASP A 137 4.63 17.02 -9.38
CA ASP A 137 4.10 18.30 -9.84
C ASP A 137 3.38 19.06 -8.72
N ASP A 138 2.59 18.36 -7.90
CA ASP A 138 1.89 18.95 -6.76
C ASP A 138 2.86 19.44 -5.67
N LEU A 139 3.96 18.72 -5.44
CA LEU A 139 5.02 19.14 -4.51
C LEU A 139 5.75 20.42 -4.96
N ASN A 140 5.71 20.74 -6.25
CA ASN A 140 6.40 21.88 -6.86
C ASN A 140 5.58 23.17 -6.93
N LYS A 141 4.29 23.11 -6.60
CA LYS A 141 3.38 24.26 -6.64
C LYS A 141 3.52 25.12 -5.38
#